data_AF-A0A7V2QD11-F1
#
_entry.id   AF-A0A7V2QD11-F1
#
_cell.length_a   1.000
_cell.length_b   1.000
_cell.length_c   1.000
_cell.angle_alpha   90.00
_cell.angle_beta   90.00
_cell.angle_gamma   90.00
#
_symmetry.space_group_name_H-M   'P 1'
#
loop_
_entity.id
_entity.type
_entity.pdbx_description
1 polymer ?
#
loop_
_entity_poly.entity_id
_entity_poly.type
_entity_poly.pdbx_seq_one_letter_code
_entity_poly.pdbx_strand_id
1 'polypeptide(L)'
;MAQYQQIGSILLADCGTAMTKVVLLDRVGEQYRFIAWGEAPTTTEAPWADVAAGIRHAAEKITAITGWSLFDGSGNLISPELAGRQGVDAFAATVSASPPLQVVVGGLVEDLSVAAAERAATGTYSLVKAILSGENRGVLKEEDLVHVIHKAAPDAVCIAGGVEGGAEMPVLELVRTAALACALVEPSSRPFLLYAGNSRLRQRVVKIAEKRAELRVADNVHPTLTEDNLLGAQTELDTLYLNKMQTLPGIDVVSSWSPTPLTPTARAFGRLVEYLWHLGDPSKGVLGVDVGAANTTAAAVFDGQLSLTVRSGLGVAFGGEHLLQKRGAECITRWLPEPMSGDEAYELLINKEMRPTSIPQVKRELWLEQALAREAIRATLETARPGWKPGAAQLYPHLLPLCDTIVVSGGVLAHAPHPGQAALIVLDGLQPTGVTTLVLDKHGLAPLLGSAAAIKPLAAVEALDSGGFVNLATVVTPVGGQARRGDTILKLHMTYDDGSAFSVEVRYGDLEVLPLLPGQRATLELRPLRRFDVGLGRPGKGGKREVNGGLAGLIIDARGRPLRFPRNPERRQAQTQQWRWDVGG
;
A
#
# COMPACT_ATOMS: atom_id res chain seq x y z
N MET A 1 -8.29 25.19 -35.25
CA MET A 1 -7.33 25.09 -34.15
C MET A 1 -8.14 24.81 -32.89
N ALA A 2 -8.04 23.61 -32.33
CA ALA A 2 -8.73 23.29 -31.09
C ALA A 2 -8.16 24.18 -29.98
N GLN A 3 -8.99 25.01 -29.36
CA GLN A 3 -8.61 25.73 -28.15
C GLN A 3 -8.19 24.68 -27.12
N TYR A 4 -6.94 24.72 -26.67
CA TYR A 4 -6.53 23.95 -25.51
C TYR A 4 -7.37 24.44 -24.34
N GLN A 5 -8.33 23.63 -23.92
CA GLN A 5 -9.17 23.95 -22.80
C GLN A 5 -8.30 24.06 -21.55
N GLN A 6 -8.31 25.23 -20.92
CA GLN A 6 -7.55 25.48 -19.72
C GLN A 6 -8.26 24.77 -18.56
N ILE A 7 -7.68 23.65 -18.10
CA ILE A 7 -8.20 22.90 -16.94
C ILE A 7 -7.99 23.75 -15.69
N GLY A 8 -9.04 24.36 -15.15
CA GLY A 8 -9.03 25.12 -13.89
C GLY A 8 -9.41 24.24 -12.70
N SER A 9 -10.47 23.46 -12.83
CA SER A 9 -11.03 22.61 -11.78
C SER A 9 -10.94 21.12 -12.11
N ILE A 10 -10.65 20.30 -11.09
CA ILE A 10 -10.50 18.84 -11.25
C ILE A 10 -11.21 18.13 -10.11
N LEU A 11 -12.13 17.23 -10.44
CA LEU A 11 -12.75 16.33 -9.49
C LEU A 11 -12.06 14.95 -9.55
N LEU A 12 -11.55 14.49 -8.42
CA LEU A 12 -10.83 13.22 -8.31
C LEU A 12 -11.61 12.27 -7.40
N ALA A 13 -11.82 11.02 -7.82
CA ALA A 13 -12.56 10.03 -7.03
C ALA A 13 -11.75 8.74 -6.82
N ASP A 14 -11.76 8.17 -5.61
CA ASP A 14 -11.18 6.86 -5.29
C ASP A 14 -12.32 5.96 -4.83
N CYS A 15 -12.63 4.93 -5.62
CA CYS A 15 -13.64 3.94 -5.31
C CYS A 15 -12.98 2.75 -4.62
N GLY A 16 -12.84 2.84 -3.30
CA GLY A 16 -12.29 1.78 -2.46
C GLY A 16 -13.25 0.60 -2.25
N THR A 17 -12.81 -0.44 -1.55
CA THR A 17 -13.67 -1.61 -1.24
C THR A 17 -14.83 -1.28 -0.30
N ALA A 18 -14.64 -0.36 0.65
CA ALA A 18 -15.66 -0.01 1.64
C ALA A 18 -16.08 1.47 1.61
N MET A 19 -15.15 2.35 1.25
CA MET A 19 -15.37 3.80 1.24
C MET A 19 -14.95 4.37 -0.11
N THR A 20 -15.79 5.26 -0.64
CA THR A 20 -15.51 6.10 -1.81
C THR A 20 -15.12 7.49 -1.33
N LYS A 21 -13.99 8.00 -1.81
CA LYS A 21 -13.48 9.34 -1.49
C LYS A 21 -13.49 10.21 -2.73
N VAL A 22 -13.83 11.48 -2.57
CA VAL A 22 -13.83 12.46 -3.64
C VAL A 22 -13.11 13.72 -3.18
N VAL A 23 -12.32 14.31 -4.05
CA VAL A 23 -11.54 15.52 -3.81
C VAL A 23 -11.74 16.48 -4.96
N LEU A 24 -11.92 17.75 -4.61
CA LEU A 24 -11.96 18.85 -5.56
C LEU A 24 -10.66 19.66 -5.47
N LEU A 25 -9.98 19.76 -6.61
CA LEU A 25 -8.88 20.69 -6.83
C LEU A 25 -9.36 21.85 -7.70
N ASP A 26 -8.88 23.05 -7.40
CA ASP A 26 -9.16 24.24 -8.20
C ASP A 26 -7.91 25.12 -8.30
N ARG A 27 -7.81 25.86 -9.40
CA ARG A 27 -6.73 26.82 -9.61
C ARG A 27 -7.09 28.15 -8.95
N VAL A 28 -6.47 28.40 -7.79
CA VAL A 28 -6.61 29.65 -7.03
C VAL A 28 -5.41 30.56 -7.32
N GLY A 29 -5.63 31.57 -8.15
CA GLY A 29 -4.55 32.41 -8.69
C GLY A 29 -3.71 31.62 -9.70
N GLU A 30 -2.40 31.52 -9.46
CA GLU A 30 -1.49 30.81 -10.38
C GLU A 30 -1.23 29.35 -9.99
N GLN A 31 -1.85 28.83 -8.92
CA GLN A 31 -1.56 27.51 -8.37
C GLN A 31 -2.81 26.68 -8.14
N TYR A 32 -2.74 25.37 -8.37
CA TYR A 32 -3.76 24.42 -7.93
C TYR A 32 -3.73 24.26 -6.41
N ARG A 33 -4.92 24.20 -5.81
CA ARG A 33 -5.10 23.98 -4.38
C ARG A 33 -6.13 22.90 -4.12
N PHE A 34 -5.92 22.17 -3.03
CA PHE A 34 -6.97 21.37 -2.41
C PHE A 34 -8.08 22.28 -1.86
N ILE A 35 -9.31 22.12 -2.36
CA ILE A 35 -10.45 22.95 -1.97
C ILE A 35 -11.32 22.25 -0.93
N ALA A 36 -11.74 21.03 -1.24
CA ALA A 36 -12.64 20.26 -0.39
C ALA A 36 -12.53 18.77 -0.70
N TRP A 37 -13.02 17.97 0.23
CA TRP A 37 -13.11 16.53 0.09
C TRP A 37 -14.42 16.00 0.67
N GLY A 38 -14.78 14.80 0.26
CA GLY A 38 -15.90 14.04 0.79
C GLY A 38 -15.60 12.56 0.79
N GLU A 39 -16.27 11.84 1.69
CA GLU A 39 -16.16 10.39 1.82
C GLU A 39 -17.55 9.80 2.09
N ALA A 40 -17.89 8.71 1.43
CA ALA A 40 -19.16 7.98 1.62
C ALA A 40 -18.92 6.47 1.51
N PRO A 41 -19.80 5.62 2.05
CA PRO A 41 -19.76 4.18 1.77
C PRO A 41 -19.74 3.89 0.27
N THR A 42 -18.93 2.92 -0.14
CA THR A 42 -18.94 2.41 -1.51
C THR A 42 -20.23 1.62 -1.77
N THR A 43 -20.79 1.79 -2.97
CA THR A 43 -22.14 1.35 -3.35
C THR A 43 -22.14 0.23 -4.41
N THR A 44 -21.10 -0.61 -4.43
CA THR A 44 -20.98 -1.77 -5.34
C THR A 44 -22.01 -2.86 -5.06
N GLU A 45 -22.54 -2.91 -3.84
CA GLU A 45 -23.53 -3.90 -3.40
C GLU A 45 -24.93 -3.30 -3.29
N ALA A 46 -25.94 -4.17 -3.15
CA ALA A 46 -27.31 -3.77 -2.85
C ALA A 46 -27.38 -2.91 -1.56
N PRO A 47 -28.31 -1.96 -1.45
CA PRO A 47 -29.45 -1.71 -2.34
C PRO A 47 -29.13 -0.86 -3.57
N TRP A 48 -27.94 -0.25 -3.66
CA TRP A 48 -27.59 0.62 -4.79
C TRP A 48 -27.14 -0.17 -6.00
N ALA A 49 -26.13 -1.03 -5.82
CA ALA A 49 -25.43 -1.69 -6.92
C ALA A 49 -25.10 -0.69 -8.06
N ASP A 50 -24.42 0.41 -7.70
CA ASP A 50 -23.98 1.46 -8.62
C ASP A 50 -22.81 2.24 -7.98
N VAL A 51 -21.59 2.07 -8.48
CA VAL A 51 -20.39 2.78 -8.00
C VAL A 51 -20.50 4.30 -8.18
N ALA A 52 -21.16 4.77 -9.24
CA ALA A 52 -21.34 6.19 -9.50
C ALA A 52 -22.18 6.87 -8.40
N ALA A 53 -23.12 6.14 -7.78
CA ALA A 53 -23.89 6.64 -6.64
C ALA A 53 -23.00 6.99 -5.45
N GLY A 54 -22.00 6.15 -5.14
CA GLY A 54 -21.04 6.39 -4.06
C GLY A 54 -20.19 7.65 -4.30
N ILE A 55 -19.80 7.90 -5.55
CA ILE A 55 -19.09 9.13 -5.94
C ILE A 55 -20.01 10.34 -5.73
N ARG A 56 -21.27 10.27 -6.16
CA ARG A 56 -22.25 11.35 -5.96
C ARG A 56 -22.48 11.64 -4.48
N HIS A 57 -22.70 10.63 -3.64
CA HIS A 57 -22.88 10.81 -2.19
C HIS A 57 -21.65 11.43 -1.52
N ALA A 58 -20.43 11.04 -1.92
CA ALA A 58 -19.22 11.66 -1.41
C ALA A 58 -19.10 13.12 -1.88
N ALA A 59 -19.42 13.39 -3.14
CA ALA A 59 -19.38 14.73 -3.72
C ALA A 59 -20.46 15.68 -3.17
N GLU A 60 -21.61 15.18 -2.69
CA GLU A 60 -22.61 15.98 -1.96
C GLU A 60 -22.00 16.71 -0.76
N LYS A 61 -21.02 16.11 -0.09
CA LYS A 61 -20.27 16.77 1.00
C LYS A 61 -19.47 17.97 0.48
N ILE A 62 -18.85 17.85 -0.69
CA ILE A 62 -18.13 18.95 -1.34
C ILE A 62 -19.13 20.06 -1.71
N THR A 63 -20.27 19.71 -2.31
CA THR A 63 -21.34 20.66 -2.62
C THR A 63 -21.83 21.39 -1.37
N ALA A 64 -22.05 20.68 -0.26
CA ALA A 64 -22.51 21.26 1.00
C ALA A 64 -21.49 22.23 1.63
N ILE A 65 -20.19 21.97 1.47
CA ILE A 65 -19.11 22.82 2.00
C ILE A 65 -18.88 24.05 1.11
N THR A 66 -18.92 23.87 -0.21
CA THR A 66 -18.41 24.87 -1.17
C THR A 66 -19.49 25.64 -1.92
N GLY A 67 -20.73 25.11 -1.95
CA GLY A 67 -21.81 25.57 -2.82
C GLY A 67 -21.63 25.20 -4.30
N TRP A 68 -20.58 24.45 -4.64
CA TRP A 68 -20.27 24.05 -6.02
C TRP A 68 -21.17 22.90 -6.46
N SER A 69 -21.95 23.09 -7.53
CA SER A 69 -22.84 22.06 -8.05
C SER A 69 -22.09 21.19 -9.06
N LEU A 70 -21.87 19.91 -8.77
CA LEU A 70 -20.99 19.06 -9.59
C LEU A 70 -21.74 18.20 -10.62
N PHE A 71 -23.01 17.86 -10.36
CA PHE A 71 -23.82 16.95 -11.18
C PHE A 71 -25.11 17.62 -11.64
N ASP A 72 -25.61 17.21 -12.81
CA ASP A 72 -26.90 17.65 -13.33
C ASP A 72 -28.09 16.93 -12.67
N GLY A 73 -29.32 17.32 -13.04
CA GLY A 73 -30.54 16.70 -12.52
C GLY A 73 -30.72 15.22 -12.87
N SER A 74 -29.92 14.68 -13.80
CA SER A 74 -29.89 13.27 -14.17
C SER A 74 -28.78 12.49 -13.46
N GLY A 75 -27.96 13.17 -12.64
CA GLY A 75 -26.84 12.56 -11.92
C GLY A 75 -25.57 12.37 -12.77
N ASN A 76 -25.46 13.03 -13.92
CA ASN A 76 -24.24 13.05 -14.72
C ASN A 76 -23.32 14.19 -14.31
N LEU A 77 -22.01 13.97 -14.40
CA LEU A 77 -21.04 15.01 -14.13
C LEU A 77 -21.19 16.14 -15.15
N ILE A 78 -21.33 17.38 -14.67
CA ILE A 78 -21.32 18.55 -15.54
C ILE A 78 -19.85 18.80 -15.92
N SER A 79 -19.51 18.64 -17.21
CA SER A 79 -18.19 18.97 -17.74
C SER A 79 -18.32 19.53 -19.15
N PRO A 80 -17.63 20.64 -19.47
CA PRO A 80 -16.69 21.37 -18.61
C PRO A 80 -17.36 22.23 -17.54
N GLU A 81 -16.55 22.95 -16.74
CA GLU A 81 -17.07 23.90 -15.76
C GLU A 81 -17.82 25.05 -16.45
N LEU A 82 -18.98 25.39 -15.90
CA LEU A 82 -19.86 26.48 -16.28
C LEU A 82 -19.82 27.61 -15.25
N ALA A 83 -20.33 28.78 -15.64
CA ALA A 83 -20.42 29.94 -14.75
C ALA A 83 -21.19 29.63 -13.45
N GLY A 84 -20.75 30.23 -12.36
CA GLY A 84 -21.40 30.07 -11.05
C GLY A 84 -21.04 28.78 -10.32
N ARG A 85 -19.83 28.23 -10.57
CA ARG A 85 -19.34 26.99 -9.93
C ARG A 85 -20.29 25.81 -10.18
N GLN A 86 -20.49 25.51 -11.46
CA GLN A 86 -21.26 24.36 -11.90
C GLN A 86 -20.38 23.46 -12.75
N GLY A 87 -20.24 22.20 -12.39
CA GLY A 87 -19.36 21.25 -13.06
C GLY A 87 -17.88 21.45 -12.78
N VAL A 88 -17.06 20.68 -13.49
CA VAL A 88 -15.60 20.72 -13.44
C VAL A 88 -14.98 20.53 -14.83
N ASP A 89 -13.78 21.05 -15.04
CA ASP A 89 -13.08 20.92 -16.31
C ASP A 89 -12.51 19.52 -16.56
N ALA A 90 -12.19 18.78 -15.51
CA ALA A 90 -11.68 17.42 -15.64
C ALA A 90 -12.10 16.50 -14.48
N PHE A 91 -12.15 15.21 -14.79
CA PHE A 91 -12.42 14.16 -13.81
C PHE A 91 -11.44 12.98 -13.96
N ALA A 92 -10.92 12.48 -12.85
CA ALA A 92 -10.12 11.27 -12.81
C ALA A 92 -10.60 10.37 -11.68
N ALA A 93 -10.50 9.06 -11.86
CA ALA A 93 -10.82 8.13 -10.79
C ALA A 93 -9.85 6.96 -10.67
N THR A 94 -9.68 6.53 -9.42
CA THR A 94 -9.02 5.29 -9.05
C THR A 94 -10.01 4.29 -8.49
N VAL A 95 -9.73 3.00 -8.67
CA VAL A 95 -10.64 1.93 -8.25
C VAL A 95 -9.85 0.79 -7.60
N SER A 96 -10.35 0.33 -6.46
CA SER A 96 -9.95 -0.92 -5.79
C SER A 96 -11.15 -1.69 -5.22
N ALA A 97 -12.37 -1.30 -5.61
CA ALA A 97 -13.62 -1.94 -5.20
C ALA A 97 -13.86 -3.31 -5.83
N SER A 98 -13.23 -3.61 -6.97
CA SER A 98 -13.35 -4.92 -7.61
C SER A 98 -12.55 -5.98 -6.84
N PRO A 99 -13.10 -7.20 -6.63
CA PRO A 99 -12.36 -8.31 -6.04
C PRO A 99 -11.05 -8.59 -6.80
N PRO A 100 -9.97 -8.97 -6.09
CA PRO A 100 -8.69 -9.23 -6.74
C PRO A 100 -8.79 -10.40 -7.73
N LEU A 101 -7.88 -10.42 -8.71
CA LEU A 101 -7.72 -11.56 -9.61
C LEU A 101 -7.32 -12.80 -8.83
N GLN A 102 -8.04 -13.91 -9.02
CA GLN A 102 -7.64 -15.22 -8.53
C GLN A 102 -6.60 -15.78 -9.50
N VAL A 103 -5.36 -15.97 -9.06
CA VAL A 103 -4.25 -16.37 -9.92
C VAL A 103 -3.68 -17.72 -9.50
N VAL A 104 -3.44 -18.60 -10.47
CA VAL A 104 -2.59 -19.78 -10.29
C VAL A 104 -1.23 -19.49 -10.93
N VAL A 105 -0.15 -19.68 -10.19
CA VAL A 105 1.21 -19.47 -10.70
C VAL A 105 1.85 -20.83 -10.97
N GLY A 106 2.44 -21.01 -12.14
CA GLY A 106 3.24 -22.17 -12.49
C GLY A 106 4.66 -21.78 -12.86
N GLY A 107 5.64 -22.59 -12.45
CA GLY A 107 7.05 -22.35 -12.74
C GLY A 107 7.90 -23.60 -12.55
N LEU A 108 9.15 -23.55 -12.99
CA LEU A 108 10.04 -24.70 -12.90
C LEU A 108 10.69 -24.84 -11.53
N VAL A 109 11.21 -23.74 -11.01
CA VAL A 109 11.96 -23.65 -9.75
C VAL A 109 11.25 -22.67 -8.84
N GLU A 110 10.99 -23.10 -7.60
CA GLU A 110 10.22 -22.33 -6.62
C GLU A 110 10.91 -21.00 -6.27
N ASP A 111 12.19 -21.06 -5.89
CA ASP A 111 12.97 -19.89 -5.45
C ASP A 111 13.36 -18.93 -6.58
N LEU A 112 13.12 -19.29 -7.85
CA LEU A 112 13.46 -18.49 -9.02
C LEU A 112 12.20 -18.07 -9.78
N SER A 113 11.79 -18.86 -10.76
CA SER A 113 10.71 -18.52 -11.69
C SER A 113 9.34 -18.35 -11.02
N VAL A 114 9.02 -19.17 -10.02
CA VAL A 114 7.76 -19.06 -9.29
C VAL A 114 7.81 -17.81 -8.42
N ALA A 115 8.85 -17.62 -7.62
CA ALA A 115 9.01 -16.43 -6.78
C ALA A 115 8.92 -15.12 -7.59
N ALA A 116 9.54 -15.05 -8.77
CA ALA A 116 9.42 -13.89 -9.66
C ALA A 116 7.98 -13.69 -10.18
N ALA A 117 7.30 -14.74 -10.58
CA ALA A 117 5.90 -14.67 -11.02
C ALA A 117 4.94 -14.29 -9.89
N GLU A 118 5.17 -14.78 -8.67
CA GLU A 118 4.44 -14.37 -7.48
C GLU A 118 4.70 -12.91 -7.12
N ARG A 119 5.95 -12.43 -7.25
CA ARG A 119 6.28 -10.99 -7.12
C ARG A 119 5.59 -10.15 -8.18
N ALA A 120 5.50 -10.62 -9.42
CA ALA A 120 4.75 -9.93 -10.47
C ALA A 120 3.25 -9.88 -10.11
N ALA A 121 2.66 -11.00 -9.67
CA ALA A 121 1.25 -11.06 -9.29
C ALA A 121 0.94 -10.17 -8.09
N THR A 122 1.71 -10.29 -7.01
CA THR A 122 1.56 -9.47 -5.81
C THR A 122 1.91 -8.00 -6.03
N GLY A 123 2.50 -7.61 -7.16
CA GLY A 123 2.62 -6.21 -7.57
C GLY A 123 1.34 -5.59 -8.15
N THR A 124 0.27 -6.37 -8.25
CA THR A 124 -1.07 -5.99 -8.76
C THR A 124 -2.16 -6.43 -7.80
N TYR A 125 -3.43 -6.10 -8.07
CA TYR A 125 -4.57 -6.64 -7.32
C TYR A 125 -4.85 -8.10 -7.67
N SER A 126 -3.94 -8.99 -7.26
CA SER A 126 -4.01 -10.43 -7.48
C SER A 126 -3.87 -11.20 -6.16
N LEU A 127 -4.57 -12.31 -6.06
CA LEU A 127 -4.49 -13.29 -4.98
C LEU A 127 -4.04 -14.63 -5.55
N VAL A 128 -2.82 -15.05 -5.19
CA VAL A 128 -2.28 -16.35 -5.62
C VAL A 128 -2.98 -17.47 -4.84
N LYS A 129 -3.71 -18.33 -5.54
CA LYS A 129 -4.54 -19.41 -4.96
C LYS A 129 -3.85 -20.77 -4.95
N ALA A 130 -2.95 -21.00 -5.89
CA ALA A 130 -2.15 -22.21 -5.98
C ALA A 130 -0.84 -21.96 -6.72
N ILE A 131 0.15 -22.78 -6.41
CA ILE A 131 1.46 -22.82 -7.07
C ILE A 131 1.62 -24.19 -7.72
N LEU A 132 2.00 -24.21 -8.99
CA LEU A 132 2.33 -25.40 -9.77
C LEU A 132 3.85 -25.43 -9.99
N SER A 133 4.57 -26.15 -9.12
CA SER A 133 6.02 -26.28 -9.20
C SER A 133 6.45 -27.48 -10.05
N GLY A 134 7.43 -27.25 -10.93
CA GLY A 134 8.06 -28.28 -11.75
C GLY A 134 8.89 -29.30 -10.95
N GLU A 135 9.38 -28.95 -9.75
CA GLU A 135 10.20 -29.81 -8.89
C GLU A 135 9.41 -31.00 -8.32
N ASN A 136 8.10 -30.83 -8.09
CA ASN A 136 7.23 -31.86 -7.51
C ASN A 136 6.57 -32.78 -8.56
N ARG A 137 6.95 -32.66 -9.85
CA ARG A 137 6.33 -33.43 -10.95
C ARG A 137 6.61 -34.94 -10.94
N GLY A 138 7.64 -35.39 -10.22
CA GLY A 138 7.84 -36.83 -9.99
C GLY A 138 6.72 -37.46 -9.13
N VAL A 139 5.92 -36.64 -8.45
CA VAL A 139 4.93 -37.06 -7.44
C VAL A 139 3.48 -36.72 -7.86
N LEU A 140 3.26 -35.65 -8.62
CA LEU A 140 1.91 -35.21 -9.05
C LEU A 140 1.61 -35.61 -10.49
N LYS A 141 0.48 -36.30 -10.71
CA LYS A 141 0.00 -36.65 -12.05
C LYS A 141 -0.58 -35.41 -12.73
N GLU A 142 -0.66 -35.43 -14.06
CA GLU A 142 -1.27 -34.34 -14.84
C GLU A 142 -2.73 -34.07 -14.40
N GLU A 143 -3.46 -35.12 -14.03
CA GLU A 143 -4.81 -35.05 -13.47
C GLU A 143 -4.88 -34.23 -12.17
N ASP A 144 -3.88 -34.36 -11.30
CA ASP A 144 -3.82 -33.62 -10.03
C ASP A 144 -3.62 -32.12 -10.28
N LEU A 145 -2.76 -31.77 -11.24
CA LEU A 145 -2.50 -30.37 -11.61
C LEU A 145 -3.75 -29.72 -12.22
N VAL A 146 -4.46 -30.45 -13.09
CA VAL A 146 -5.74 -29.99 -13.64
C VAL A 146 -6.77 -29.80 -12.53
N HIS A 147 -6.84 -30.74 -11.58
CA HIS A 147 -7.75 -30.63 -10.44
C HIS A 147 -7.44 -29.42 -9.55
N VAL A 148 -6.15 -29.14 -9.28
CA VAL A 148 -5.71 -27.95 -8.53
C VAL A 148 -6.14 -26.67 -9.23
N ILE A 149 -5.92 -26.54 -10.55
CA ILE A 149 -6.33 -25.37 -11.32
C ILE A 149 -7.86 -25.21 -11.26
N HIS A 150 -8.61 -26.28 -11.49
CA HIS A 150 -10.07 -26.23 -11.47
C HIS A 150 -10.62 -25.85 -10.10
N LYS A 151 -10.09 -26.44 -9.02
CA LYS A 151 -10.49 -26.13 -7.64
C LYS A 151 -10.18 -24.69 -7.24
N ALA A 152 -9.08 -24.13 -7.75
CA ALA A 152 -8.70 -22.74 -7.49
C ALA A 152 -9.63 -21.72 -8.16
N ALA A 153 -10.40 -22.13 -9.18
CA ALA A 153 -11.28 -21.28 -9.99
C ALA A 153 -10.61 -19.93 -10.38
N PRO A 154 -9.43 -19.96 -11.03
CA PRO A 154 -8.69 -18.75 -11.31
C PRO A 154 -9.33 -17.88 -12.38
N ASP A 155 -9.08 -16.57 -12.32
CA ASP A 155 -9.25 -15.65 -13.44
C ASP A 155 -8.08 -15.79 -14.43
N ALA A 156 -6.88 -16.13 -13.94
CA ALA A 156 -5.69 -16.31 -14.77
C ALA A 156 -4.77 -17.44 -14.27
N VAL A 157 -4.18 -18.19 -15.21
CA VAL A 157 -3.10 -19.13 -14.97
C VAL A 157 -1.81 -18.53 -15.54
N CYS A 158 -0.88 -18.14 -14.68
CA CYS A 158 0.38 -17.50 -15.05
C CYS A 158 1.49 -18.54 -15.06
N ILE A 159 2.02 -18.85 -16.24
CA ILE A 159 3.16 -19.75 -16.40
C ILE A 159 4.42 -18.92 -16.63
N ALA A 160 5.30 -18.95 -15.64
CA ALA A 160 6.69 -18.53 -15.75
C ALA A 160 7.60 -19.75 -15.92
N GLY A 161 8.88 -19.51 -16.21
CA GLY A 161 9.87 -20.58 -16.22
C GLY A 161 10.79 -20.58 -17.42
N GLY A 162 11.97 -21.13 -17.16
CA GLY A 162 13.12 -21.06 -18.06
C GLY A 162 13.71 -19.65 -18.08
N VAL A 163 14.96 -19.51 -17.65
CA VAL A 163 15.79 -18.37 -18.07
C VAL A 163 15.88 -18.36 -19.60
N GLU A 164 16.30 -17.24 -20.18
CA GLU A 164 16.48 -17.19 -21.63
C GLU A 164 17.51 -18.23 -22.10
N GLY A 165 17.10 -19.09 -23.05
CA GLY A 165 17.91 -20.24 -23.49
C GLY A 165 17.97 -21.43 -22.52
N GLY A 166 17.17 -21.40 -21.44
CA GLY A 166 17.05 -22.48 -20.46
C GLY A 166 16.14 -23.64 -20.89
N ALA A 167 15.67 -24.42 -19.92
CA ALA A 167 14.89 -25.63 -20.13
C ALA A 167 13.59 -25.37 -20.94
N GLU A 168 13.35 -26.18 -21.96
CA GLU A 168 12.20 -26.01 -22.86
C GLU A 168 11.05 -26.97 -22.56
N MET A 169 11.35 -28.28 -22.49
CA MET A 169 10.33 -29.33 -22.40
C MET A 169 9.47 -29.23 -21.13
N PRO A 170 10.06 -29.05 -19.92
CA PRO A 170 9.27 -28.89 -18.70
C PRO A 170 8.31 -27.68 -18.74
N VAL A 171 8.75 -26.56 -19.34
CA VAL A 171 7.90 -25.36 -19.48
C VAL A 171 6.71 -25.65 -20.38
N LEU A 172 6.96 -26.27 -21.54
CA LEU A 172 5.89 -26.57 -22.50
C LEU A 172 4.90 -27.60 -21.98
N GLU A 173 5.35 -28.53 -21.14
CA GLU A 173 4.45 -29.44 -20.45
C GLU A 173 3.57 -28.71 -19.44
N LEU A 174 4.11 -27.76 -18.65
CA LEU A 174 3.29 -26.93 -17.76
C LEU A 174 2.24 -26.14 -18.55
N VAL A 175 2.65 -25.56 -19.68
CA VAL A 175 1.74 -24.85 -20.59
C VAL A 175 0.66 -25.79 -21.15
N ARG A 176 1.00 -27.03 -21.53
CA ARG A 176 0.01 -28.02 -22.02
C ARG A 176 -1.02 -28.35 -20.95
N THR A 177 -0.58 -28.62 -19.72
CA THR A 177 -1.46 -28.94 -18.61
C THR A 177 -2.35 -27.75 -18.25
N ALA A 178 -1.79 -26.53 -18.19
CA ALA A 178 -2.56 -25.32 -17.95
C ALA A 178 -3.60 -25.07 -19.05
N ALA A 179 -3.21 -25.15 -20.32
CA ALA A 179 -4.13 -24.98 -21.45
C ALA A 179 -5.24 -26.04 -21.47
N LEU A 180 -4.93 -27.29 -21.11
CA LEU A 180 -5.94 -28.34 -20.95
C LEU A 180 -6.92 -27.99 -19.84
N ALA A 181 -6.43 -27.60 -18.66
CA ALA A 181 -7.28 -27.20 -17.55
C ALA A 181 -8.20 -26.02 -17.92
N CYS A 182 -7.67 -24.99 -18.61
CA CYS A 182 -8.48 -23.89 -19.13
C CYS A 182 -9.58 -24.36 -20.10
N ALA A 183 -9.25 -25.30 -21.00
CA ALA A 183 -10.19 -25.79 -22.01
C ALA A 183 -11.37 -26.59 -21.43
N LEU A 184 -11.19 -27.18 -20.25
CA LEU A 184 -12.24 -27.89 -19.51
C LEU A 184 -13.23 -26.96 -18.81
N VAL A 185 -12.92 -25.67 -18.71
CA VAL A 185 -13.82 -24.64 -18.16
C VAL A 185 -14.70 -24.07 -19.28
N GLU A 186 -15.96 -23.80 -18.93
CA GLU A 186 -16.94 -23.19 -19.83
C GLU A 186 -16.42 -21.87 -20.42
N PRO A 187 -16.69 -21.56 -21.71
CA PRO A 187 -16.12 -20.40 -22.39
C PRO A 187 -16.30 -19.05 -21.67
N SER A 188 -17.45 -18.83 -21.00
CA SER A 188 -17.76 -17.59 -20.30
C SER A 188 -16.98 -17.36 -19.00
N SER A 189 -16.40 -18.42 -18.44
CA SER A 189 -15.67 -18.38 -17.17
C SER A 189 -14.25 -18.93 -17.32
N ARG A 190 -13.79 -19.07 -18.55
CA ARG A 190 -12.50 -19.66 -18.88
C ARG A 190 -11.36 -18.72 -18.42
N PRO A 191 -10.38 -19.21 -17.64
CA PRO A 191 -9.24 -18.40 -17.24
C PRO A 191 -8.36 -18.01 -18.44
N PHE A 192 -7.78 -16.82 -18.34
CA PHE A 192 -6.69 -16.39 -19.23
C PHE A 192 -5.43 -17.20 -18.95
N LEU A 193 -4.69 -17.55 -20.01
CA LEU A 193 -3.36 -18.14 -19.88
C LEU A 193 -2.32 -17.02 -20.08
N LEU A 194 -1.57 -16.66 -19.05
CA LEU A 194 -0.47 -15.70 -19.16
C LEU A 194 0.86 -16.44 -19.23
N TYR A 195 1.59 -16.28 -20.33
CA TYR A 195 2.94 -16.82 -20.47
C TYR A 195 4.00 -15.72 -20.32
N ALA A 196 4.87 -15.87 -19.33
CA ALA A 196 5.93 -14.92 -19.01
C ALA A 196 7.27 -15.64 -18.73
N GLY A 197 7.59 -16.63 -19.56
CA GLY A 197 8.83 -17.41 -19.51
C GLY A 197 9.71 -17.24 -20.75
N ASN A 198 10.66 -18.16 -20.94
CA ASN A 198 11.64 -18.16 -22.04
C ASN A 198 11.03 -17.74 -23.40
N SER A 199 11.55 -16.65 -23.97
CA SER A 199 11.01 -16.01 -25.17
C SER A 199 11.02 -16.90 -26.41
N ARG A 200 11.97 -17.84 -26.52
CA ARG A 200 12.08 -18.78 -27.66
C ARG A 200 10.88 -19.73 -27.77
N LEU A 201 10.17 -19.96 -26.67
CA LEU A 201 9.05 -20.89 -26.63
C LEU A 201 7.72 -20.26 -27.06
N ARG A 202 7.64 -18.93 -27.18
CA ARG A 202 6.40 -18.18 -27.44
C ARG A 202 5.58 -18.76 -28.61
N GLN A 203 6.21 -19.06 -29.75
CA GLN A 203 5.51 -19.64 -30.91
C GLN A 203 4.91 -21.01 -30.63
N ARG A 204 5.59 -21.86 -29.83
CA ARG A 204 5.09 -23.18 -29.44
C ARG A 204 3.97 -23.04 -28.42
N VAL A 205 4.07 -22.09 -27.49
CA VAL A 205 3.02 -21.76 -26.52
C VAL A 205 1.74 -21.31 -27.23
N VAL A 206 1.84 -20.43 -28.23
CA VAL A 206 0.70 -20.01 -29.06
C VAL A 206 -0.01 -21.23 -29.67
N LYS A 207 0.73 -22.15 -30.28
CA LYS A 207 0.17 -23.39 -30.87
C LYS A 207 -0.50 -24.29 -29.83
N ILE A 208 0.02 -24.35 -28.61
CA ILE A 208 -0.56 -25.16 -27.52
C ILE A 208 -1.85 -24.53 -27.00
N ALA A 209 -1.87 -23.21 -26.85
CA ALA A 209 -3.01 -22.46 -26.30
C ALA A 209 -4.15 -22.29 -27.32
N GLU A 210 -3.85 -22.36 -28.62
CA GLU A 210 -4.81 -22.19 -29.71
C GLU A 210 -6.08 -23.04 -29.48
N LYS A 211 -7.25 -22.38 -29.53
CA LYS A 211 -8.59 -22.96 -29.27
C LYS A 211 -8.82 -23.51 -27.85
N ARG A 212 -7.82 -23.46 -26.96
CA ARG A 212 -7.89 -23.99 -25.59
C ARG A 212 -8.02 -22.90 -24.54
N ALA A 213 -7.33 -21.77 -24.72
CA ALA A 213 -7.36 -20.64 -23.80
C ALA A 213 -7.08 -19.32 -24.54
N GLU A 214 -7.55 -18.21 -24.00
CA GLU A 214 -7.07 -16.90 -24.44
C GLU A 214 -5.68 -16.66 -23.87
N LEU A 215 -4.69 -16.54 -24.75
CA LEU A 215 -3.28 -16.42 -24.38
C LEU A 215 -2.86 -14.95 -24.32
N ARG A 216 -2.25 -14.56 -23.20
CA ARG A 216 -1.48 -13.32 -23.03
C ARG A 216 0.00 -13.67 -22.93
N VAL A 217 0.87 -12.85 -23.52
CA VAL A 217 2.31 -13.09 -23.53
C VAL A 217 3.01 -11.85 -23.03
N ALA A 218 3.86 -12.02 -22.02
CA ALA A 218 4.72 -10.98 -21.48
C ALA A 218 6.19 -11.31 -21.68
N ASP A 219 7.06 -10.36 -21.34
CA ASP A 219 8.48 -10.62 -21.17
C ASP A 219 8.74 -11.58 -20.02
N ASN A 220 9.86 -12.30 -20.12
CA ASN A 220 10.24 -13.29 -19.14
C ASN A 220 10.41 -12.62 -17.78
N VAL A 221 9.71 -13.10 -16.75
CA VAL A 221 9.80 -12.52 -15.39
C VAL A 221 11.15 -12.75 -14.73
N HIS A 222 11.91 -13.73 -15.20
CA HIS A 222 13.23 -14.09 -14.68
C HIS A 222 14.17 -14.47 -15.84
N PRO A 223 14.59 -13.49 -16.67
CA PRO A 223 15.34 -13.75 -17.90
C PRO A 223 16.75 -14.32 -17.65
N THR A 224 17.38 -13.95 -16.54
CA THR A 224 18.69 -14.46 -16.09
C THR A 224 18.56 -15.07 -14.70
N LEU A 225 19.59 -15.78 -14.21
CA LEU A 225 19.57 -16.41 -12.87
C LEU A 225 19.54 -15.39 -11.72
N THR A 226 19.80 -14.12 -11.99
CA THR A 226 20.01 -13.10 -10.95
C THR A 226 19.09 -11.90 -11.09
N GLU A 227 18.40 -11.74 -12.22
CA GLU A 227 17.60 -10.55 -12.50
C GLU A 227 16.15 -10.92 -12.79
N ASP A 228 15.26 -10.18 -12.15
CA ASP A 228 13.83 -10.20 -12.43
C ASP A 228 13.44 -9.06 -13.38
N ASN A 229 12.48 -9.33 -14.27
CA ASN A 229 11.82 -8.33 -15.11
C ASN A 229 10.29 -8.44 -14.98
N LEU A 230 9.74 -7.82 -13.94
CA LEU A 230 8.34 -8.04 -13.53
C LEU A 230 7.32 -7.20 -14.33
N LEU A 231 7.76 -6.08 -14.92
CA LEU A 231 6.88 -5.04 -15.46
C LEU A 231 5.89 -5.56 -16.50
N GLY A 232 6.36 -6.37 -17.46
CA GLY A 232 5.50 -6.89 -18.53
C GLY A 232 4.36 -7.77 -18.00
N ALA A 233 4.66 -8.72 -17.11
CA ALA A 233 3.66 -9.58 -16.51
C ALA A 233 2.68 -8.79 -15.62
N GLN A 234 3.21 -7.80 -14.89
CA GLN A 234 2.43 -6.86 -14.10
C GLN A 234 1.43 -6.05 -14.94
N THR A 235 1.84 -5.55 -16.11
CA THR A 235 0.97 -4.81 -17.03
C THR A 235 -0.16 -5.68 -17.58
N GLU A 236 0.12 -6.94 -17.93
CA GLU A 236 -0.93 -7.88 -18.36
C GLU A 236 -1.93 -8.17 -17.23
N LEU A 237 -1.45 -8.40 -16.01
CA LEU A 237 -2.31 -8.62 -14.85
C LEU A 237 -3.16 -7.40 -14.49
N ASP A 238 -2.61 -6.18 -14.55
CA ASP A 238 -3.42 -4.97 -14.39
C ASP A 238 -4.48 -4.85 -15.47
N THR A 239 -4.16 -5.20 -16.72
CA THR A 239 -5.12 -5.19 -17.82
C THR A 239 -6.27 -6.16 -17.56
N LEU A 240 -5.96 -7.38 -17.08
CA LEU A 240 -6.98 -8.34 -16.68
C LEU A 240 -7.83 -7.83 -15.50
N TYR A 241 -7.21 -7.14 -14.53
CA TYR A 241 -7.93 -6.56 -13.40
C TYR A 241 -8.86 -5.43 -13.85
N LEU A 242 -8.41 -4.56 -14.76
CA LEU A 242 -9.23 -3.52 -15.37
C LEU A 242 -10.41 -4.10 -16.15
N ASN A 243 -10.22 -5.22 -16.88
CA ASN A 243 -11.33 -5.91 -17.53
C ASN A 243 -12.34 -6.45 -16.52
N LYS A 244 -11.85 -7.03 -15.41
CA LYS A 244 -12.71 -7.48 -14.30
C LYS A 244 -13.44 -6.32 -13.63
N MET A 245 -12.85 -5.13 -13.55
CA MET A 245 -13.54 -3.94 -13.05
C MET A 245 -14.73 -3.53 -13.91
N GLN A 246 -14.72 -3.80 -15.22
CA GLN A 246 -15.83 -3.43 -16.11
C GLN A 246 -17.14 -4.15 -15.77
N THR A 247 -17.09 -5.18 -14.92
CA THR A 247 -18.30 -5.85 -14.42
C THR A 247 -18.88 -5.18 -13.17
N LEU A 248 -18.22 -4.16 -12.62
CA LEU A 248 -18.74 -3.41 -11.49
C LEU A 248 -19.98 -2.61 -11.91
N PRO A 249 -21.09 -2.68 -11.16
CA PRO A 249 -22.27 -1.90 -11.49
C PRO A 249 -22.00 -0.39 -11.51
N GLY A 250 -22.44 0.30 -12.57
CA GLY A 250 -22.28 1.76 -12.74
C GLY A 250 -20.88 2.25 -13.09
N ILE A 251 -19.92 1.34 -13.32
CA ILE A 251 -18.53 1.71 -13.67
C ILE A 251 -18.41 2.33 -15.07
N ASP A 252 -19.33 1.99 -15.96
CA ASP A 252 -19.46 2.55 -17.32
C ASP A 252 -19.79 4.05 -17.25
N VAL A 253 -20.69 4.44 -16.34
CA VAL A 253 -21.01 5.85 -16.07
C VAL A 253 -19.79 6.59 -15.57
N VAL A 254 -19.06 6.03 -14.58
CA VAL A 254 -17.83 6.64 -14.05
C VAL A 254 -16.75 6.76 -15.12
N SER A 255 -16.60 5.72 -15.96
CA SER A 255 -15.66 5.72 -17.08
C SER A 255 -16.01 6.81 -18.11
N SER A 256 -17.30 7.05 -18.34
CA SER A 256 -17.76 8.10 -19.27
C SER A 256 -17.44 9.53 -18.80
N TRP A 257 -17.24 9.74 -17.49
CA TRP A 257 -16.87 11.04 -16.94
C TRP A 257 -15.38 11.36 -17.11
N SER A 258 -14.51 10.35 -17.23
CA SER A 258 -13.06 10.55 -17.26
C SER A 258 -12.53 10.60 -18.70
N PRO A 259 -11.68 11.58 -19.06
CA PRO A 259 -11.01 11.61 -20.36
C PRO A 259 -9.86 10.58 -20.44
N THR A 260 -9.49 9.96 -19.32
CA THR A 260 -8.42 8.96 -19.23
C THR A 260 -8.95 7.66 -18.65
N PRO A 261 -8.35 6.50 -18.95
CA PRO A 261 -8.75 5.24 -18.33
C PRO A 261 -8.69 5.29 -16.80
N LEU A 262 -9.65 4.62 -16.17
CA LEU A 262 -9.62 4.40 -14.71
C LEU A 262 -8.33 3.67 -14.32
N THR A 263 -7.75 4.06 -13.19
CA THR A 263 -6.46 3.50 -12.74
C THR A 263 -6.63 2.67 -11.47
N PRO A 264 -5.98 1.49 -11.34
CA PRO A 264 -5.98 0.78 -10.07
C PRO A 264 -5.38 1.64 -8.95
N THR A 265 -6.04 1.72 -7.78
CA THR A 265 -5.63 2.62 -6.67
C THR A 265 -4.16 2.43 -6.30
N ALA A 266 -3.68 1.20 -6.15
CA ALA A 266 -2.27 0.91 -5.83
C ALA A 266 -1.27 1.43 -6.88
N ARG A 267 -1.63 1.43 -8.17
CA ARG A 267 -0.76 1.96 -9.23
C ARG A 267 -0.64 3.47 -9.14
N ALA A 268 -1.76 4.14 -8.94
CA ALA A 268 -1.76 5.58 -8.75
C ALA A 268 -0.99 5.98 -7.48
N PHE A 269 -1.16 5.23 -6.38
CA PHE A 269 -0.38 5.41 -5.15
C PHE A 269 1.12 5.24 -5.39
N GLY A 270 1.54 4.19 -6.11
CA GLY A 270 2.95 3.96 -6.46
C GLY A 270 3.58 5.11 -7.25
N ARG A 271 2.85 5.69 -8.22
CA ARG A 271 3.31 6.86 -8.99
C ARG A 271 3.58 8.07 -8.10
N LEU A 272 2.74 8.32 -7.09
CA LEU A 272 2.98 9.41 -6.15
C LEU A 272 4.26 9.17 -5.33
N VAL A 273 4.46 7.95 -4.84
CA VAL A 273 5.64 7.62 -4.02
C VAL A 273 6.93 7.75 -4.83
N GLU A 274 6.90 7.32 -6.09
CA GLU A 274 7.98 7.54 -7.05
C GLU A 274 8.25 9.02 -7.32
N TYR A 275 7.19 9.83 -7.48
CA TYR A 275 7.32 11.27 -7.62
C TYR A 275 7.97 11.91 -6.38
N LEU A 276 7.55 11.54 -5.18
CA LEU A 276 8.14 12.04 -3.93
C LEU A 276 9.62 11.68 -3.77
N TRP A 277 10.05 10.53 -4.30
CA TRP A 277 11.47 10.17 -4.31
C TRP A 277 12.30 11.15 -5.14
N HIS A 278 11.80 11.62 -6.28
CA HIS A 278 12.48 12.61 -7.12
C HIS A 278 12.60 13.99 -6.46
N LEU A 279 11.75 14.29 -5.46
CA LEU A 279 11.84 15.51 -4.66
C LEU A 279 12.77 15.37 -3.43
N GLY A 280 13.12 14.15 -3.06
CA GLY A 280 13.87 13.82 -1.84
C GLY A 280 15.38 13.66 -2.06
N ASP A 281 16.02 13.07 -1.05
CA ASP A 281 17.44 12.70 -1.08
C ASP A 281 17.63 11.35 -1.83
N PRO A 282 18.32 11.34 -3.00
CA PRO A 282 18.50 10.12 -3.79
C PRO A 282 19.30 9.02 -3.07
N SER A 283 20.07 9.35 -2.03
CA SER A 283 20.82 8.37 -1.24
C SER A 283 19.94 7.55 -0.28
N LYS A 284 18.67 7.94 -0.12
CA LYS A 284 17.66 7.27 0.69
C LYS A 284 16.47 6.88 -0.19
N GLY A 285 15.61 6.03 0.37
CA GLY A 285 14.34 5.69 -0.27
C GLY A 285 13.17 6.57 0.16
N VAL A 286 12.06 6.39 -0.53
CA VAL A 286 10.72 6.79 -0.07
C VAL A 286 9.86 5.54 0.00
N LEU A 287 9.11 5.40 1.10
CA LEU A 287 8.21 4.27 1.31
C LEU A 287 6.78 4.81 1.50
N GLY A 288 5.85 4.34 0.70
CA GLY A 288 4.42 4.54 0.88
C GLY A 288 3.77 3.28 1.41
N VAL A 289 2.89 3.42 2.39
CA VAL A 289 2.01 2.33 2.83
C VAL A 289 0.56 2.80 2.92
N ASP A 290 -0.34 2.10 2.24
CA ASP A 290 -1.78 2.34 2.28
C ASP A 290 -2.48 1.13 2.87
N VAL A 291 -3.18 1.32 4.00
CA VAL A 291 -3.93 0.26 4.69
C VAL A 291 -5.42 0.45 4.42
N GLY A 292 -5.91 -0.23 3.38
CA GLY A 292 -7.30 -0.22 2.98
C GLY A 292 -8.17 -1.22 3.76
N ALA A 293 -9.45 -1.27 3.39
CA ALA A 293 -10.43 -2.17 4.00
C ALA A 293 -10.10 -3.65 3.69
N ALA A 294 -9.75 -3.97 2.44
CA ALA A 294 -9.47 -5.34 1.99
C ALA A 294 -8.04 -5.59 1.52
N ASN A 295 -7.24 -4.54 1.34
CA ASN A 295 -5.92 -4.62 0.76
C ASN A 295 -4.96 -3.74 1.54
N THR A 296 -3.70 -4.17 1.67
CA THR A 296 -2.61 -3.33 2.16
C THR A 296 -1.56 -3.19 1.06
N THR A 297 -1.25 -1.96 0.68
CA THR A 297 -0.29 -1.65 -0.39
C THR A 297 0.99 -1.10 0.20
N ALA A 298 2.14 -1.60 -0.25
CA ALA A 298 3.44 -1.01 -0.02
C ALA A 298 4.07 -0.61 -1.36
N ALA A 299 4.50 0.64 -1.47
CA ALA A 299 5.26 1.15 -2.59
C ALA A 299 6.61 1.64 -2.06
N ALA A 300 7.71 1.06 -2.52
CA ALA A 300 9.04 1.46 -2.09
C ALA A 300 9.85 1.91 -3.31
N VAL A 301 10.46 3.08 -3.23
CA VAL A 301 11.34 3.60 -4.28
C VAL A 301 12.73 3.78 -3.72
N PHE A 302 13.68 3.07 -4.33
CA PHE A 302 15.11 3.16 -4.04
C PHE A 302 15.86 3.23 -5.36
N ASP A 303 16.83 4.14 -5.47
CA ASP A 303 17.65 4.31 -6.67
C ASP A 303 16.79 4.47 -7.96
N GLY A 304 15.69 5.21 -7.85
CA GLY A 304 14.72 5.43 -8.93
C GLY A 304 13.87 4.21 -9.31
N GLN A 305 14.00 3.07 -8.61
CA GLN A 305 13.24 1.85 -8.92
C GLN A 305 12.04 1.69 -8.00
N LEU A 306 10.84 1.79 -8.56
CA LEU A 306 9.59 1.50 -7.86
C LEU A 306 9.36 0.00 -7.72
N SER A 307 9.25 -0.46 -6.47
CA SER A 307 8.76 -1.78 -6.09
C SER A 307 7.38 -1.66 -5.45
N LEU A 308 6.35 -2.08 -6.18
CA LEU A 308 4.97 -2.10 -5.69
C LEU A 308 4.59 -3.51 -5.20
N THR A 309 3.89 -3.57 -4.07
CA THR A 309 3.32 -4.80 -3.53
C THR A 309 1.94 -4.51 -2.96
N VAL A 310 0.94 -5.24 -3.42
CA VAL A 310 -0.45 -5.21 -2.97
C VAL A 310 -0.74 -6.55 -2.29
N ARG A 311 -0.87 -6.52 -0.96
CA ARG A 311 -1.32 -7.68 -0.20
C ARG A 311 -2.84 -7.74 -0.26
N SER A 312 -3.36 -8.32 -1.34
CA SER A 312 -4.80 -8.50 -1.51
C SER A 312 -5.39 -9.51 -0.53
N GLY A 313 -6.59 -9.20 -0.01
CA GLY A 313 -7.24 -10.02 1.02
C GLY A 313 -6.64 -9.86 2.42
N LEU A 314 -5.93 -8.76 2.68
CA LEU A 314 -5.45 -8.39 4.00
C LEU A 314 -5.56 -6.87 4.18
N GLY A 315 -6.69 -6.43 4.72
CA GLY A 315 -6.90 -5.06 5.20
C GLY A 315 -7.40 -5.05 6.63
N VAL A 316 -7.99 -3.92 7.06
CA VAL A 316 -8.54 -3.78 8.41
C VAL A 316 -9.99 -4.22 8.57
N ALA A 317 -10.71 -4.42 7.46
CA ALA A 317 -12.09 -4.92 7.48
C ALA A 317 -12.20 -6.35 6.98
N PHE A 318 -11.41 -6.72 5.96
CA PHE A 318 -11.42 -8.07 5.37
C PHE A 318 -10.06 -8.76 5.54
N GLY A 319 -10.09 -10.07 5.74
CA GLY A 319 -8.89 -10.91 5.78
C GLY A 319 -8.30 -11.15 7.18
N GLY A 320 -8.86 -10.51 8.21
CA GLY A 320 -8.47 -10.73 9.61
C GLY A 320 -8.68 -12.19 10.05
N GLU A 321 -9.79 -12.81 9.65
CA GLU A 321 -10.08 -14.23 9.89
C GLU A 321 -8.98 -15.13 9.31
N HIS A 322 -8.65 -14.94 8.03
CA HIS A 322 -7.63 -15.72 7.35
C HIS A 322 -6.24 -15.55 7.99
N LEU A 323 -5.92 -14.34 8.45
CA LEU A 323 -4.69 -14.08 9.19
C LEU A 323 -4.64 -14.86 10.51
N LEU A 324 -5.73 -14.87 11.27
CA LEU A 324 -5.85 -15.63 12.51
C LEU A 324 -5.70 -17.14 12.28
N GLN A 325 -6.37 -17.68 11.27
CA GLN A 325 -6.27 -19.11 10.92
C GLN A 325 -4.84 -19.50 10.53
N LYS A 326 -4.14 -18.62 9.79
CA LYS A 326 -2.79 -18.91 9.28
C LYS A 326 -1.68 -18.69 10.31
N ARG A 327 -1.78 -17.65 11.16
CA ARG A 327 -0.70 -17.23 12.07
C ARG A 327 -1.03 -17.39 13.56
N GLY A 328 -2.25 -17.77 13.90
CA GLY A 328 -2.75 -17.86 15.27
C GLY A 328 -3.06 -16.50 15.90
N ALA A 329 -3.89 -16.48 16.93
CA ALA A 329 -4.38 -15.25 17.55
C ALA A 329 -3.31 -14.36 18.17
N GLU A 330 -2.21 -14.94 18.66
CA GLU A 330 -1.10 -14.18 19.25
C GLU A 330 -0.48 -13.18 18.27
N CYS A 331 -0.58 -13.38 16.95
CA CYS A 331 -0.07 -12.41 16.00
C CYS A 331 -0.73 -11.02 16.14
N ILE A 332 -2.01 -10.99 16.49
CA ILE A 332 -2.79 -9.76 16.70
C ILE A 332 -2.84 -9.42 18.20
N THR A 333 -3.21 -10.37 19.07
CA THR A 333 -3.49 -10.07 20.48
C THR A 333 -2.26 -9.61 21.28
N ARG A 334 -1.04 -9.88 20.78
CA ARG A 334 0.21 -9.36 21.38
C ARG A 334 0.29 -7.83 21.41
N TRP A 335 -0.44 -7.14 20.54
CA TRP A 335 -0.48 -5.69 20.42
C TRP A 335 -1.56 -5.04 21.29
N LEU A 336 -2.32 -5.84 22.04
CA LEU A 336 -3.41 -5.34 22.86
C LEU A 336 -2.89 -4.96 24.26
N PRO A 337 -3.39 -3.85 24.83
CA PRO A 337 -3.05 -3.46 26.20
C PRO A 337 -3.80 -4.27 27.26
N GLU A 338 -4.82 -5.03 26.85
CA GLU A 338 -5.66 -5.86 27.71
C GLU A 338 -5.75 -7.29 27.14
N PRO A 339 -6.02 -8.30 27.98
CA PRO A 339 -6.21 -9.67 27.51
C PRO A 339 -7.45 -9.79 26.63
N MET A 340 -7.32 -10.51 25.52
CA MET A 340 -8.39 -10.88 24.58
C MET A 340 -8.14 -12.32 24.13
N SER A 341 -9.20 -13.15 24.14
CA SER A 341 -9.09 -14.53 23.66
C SER A 341 -9.02 -14.58 22.13
N GLY A 342 -8.57 -15.71 21.59
CA GLY A 342 -8.58 -15.91 20.14
C GLY A 342 -10.01 -15.91 19.57
N ASP A 343 -10.94 -16.53 20.28
CA ASP A 343 -12.35 -16.62 19.88
C ASP A 343 -13.01 -15.23 19.87
N GLU A 344 -12.75 -14.41 20.88
CA GLU A 344 -13.26 -13.04 20.93
C GLU A 344 -12.68 -12.18 19.80
N ALA A 345 -11.37 -12.28 19.54
CA ALA A 345 -10.76 -11.59 18.41
C ALA A 345 -11.38 -12.03 17.08
N TYR A 346 -11.62 -13.33 16.92
CA TYR A 346 -12.28 -13.89 15.74
C TYR A 346 -13.70 -13.35 15.57
N GLU A 347 -14.53 -13.37 16.61
CA GLU A 347 -15.90 -12.85 16.57
C GLU A 347 -15.97 -11.37 16.17
N LEU A 348 -15.10 -10.54 16.76
CA LEU A 348 -15.04 -9.11 16.45
C LEU A 348 -14.60 -8.86 15.00
N LEU A 349 -13.66 -9.64 14.48
CA LEU A 349 -13.20 -9.53 13.09
C LEU A 349 -14.28 -9.98 12.09
N ILE A 350 -14.99 -11.07 12.37
CA ILE A 350 -16.12 -11.51 11.53
C ILE A 350 -17.25 -10.48 11.55
N ASN A 351 -17.56 -9.88 12.69
CA ASN A 351 -18.54 -8.80 12.77
C ASN A 351 -18.11 -7.57 11.95
N LYS A 352 -16.82 -7.22 11.99
CA LYS A 352 -16.26 -6.15 11.16
C LYS A 352 -16.37 -6.47 9.67
N GLU A 353 -16.10 -7.71 9.26
CA GLU A 353 -16.19 -8.15 7.87
C GLU A 353 -17.63 -8.08 7.34
N MET A 354 -18.62 -8.43 8.17
CA MET A 354 -20.05 -8.28 7.83
C MET A 354 -20.51 -6.81 7.78
N ARG A 355 -19.79 -5.90 8.44
CA ARG A 355 -20.14 -4.47 8.54
C ARG A 355 -18.89 -3.63 8.30
N PRO A 356 -18.32 -3.63 7.08
CA PRO A 356 -16.99 -3.08 6.82
C PRO A 356 -16.92 -1.56 7.02
N THR A 357 -18.05 -0.87 6.95
CA THR A 357 -18.20 0.58 7.15
C THR A 357 -18.49 0.97 8.60
N SER A 358 -18.65 -0.01 9.51
CA SER A 358 -18.81 0.29 10.94
C SER A 358 -17.55 0.96 11.51
N ILE A 359 -17.74 1.84 12.49
CA ILE A 359 -16.65 2.43 13.26
C ILE A 359 -16.60 1.79 14.65
N PRO A 360 -15.41 1.65 15.26
CA PRO A 360 -15.28 1.17 16.64
C PRO A 360 -16.16 1.95 17.61
N GLN A 361 -17.04 1.27 18.33
CA GLN A 361 -17.92 1.87 19.34
C GLN A 361 -17.26 1.86 20.73
N VAL A 362 -16.34 0.92 20.95
CA VAL A 362 -15.59 0.78 22.21
C VAL A 362 -14.08 0.70 21.95
N LYS A 363 -13.29 1.04 22.97
CA LYS A 363 -11.82 1.03 22.89
C LYS A 363 -11.25 -0.32 22.47
N ARG A 364 -11.90 -1.41 22.87
CA ARG A 364 -11.45 -2.78 22.61
C ARG A 364 -11.50 -3.14 21.12
N GLU A 365 -12.56 -2.75 20.43
CA GLU A 365 -12.67 -2.85 18.96
C GLU A 365 -11.60 -2.00 18.28
N LEU A 366 -11.43 -0.76 18.73
CA LEU A 366 -10.41 0.14 18.19
C LEU A 366 -9.01 -0.46 18.31
N TRP A 367 -8.65 -1.00 19.48
CA TRP A 367 -7.33 -1.62 19.68
C TRP A 367 -7.13 -2.84 18.79
N LEU A 368 -8.18 -3.64 18.58
CA LEU A 368 -8.11 -4.79 17.68
C LEU A 368 -7.91 -4.36 16.22
N GLU A 369 -8.63 -3.36 15.73
CA GLU A 369 -8.44 -2.82 14.38
C GLU A 369 -7.03 -2.25 14.18
N GLN A 370 -6.53 -1.49 15.16
CA GLN A 370 -5.17 -0.97 15.12
C GLN A 370 -4.11 -2.08 15.22
N ALA A 371 -4.36 -3.16 15.96
CA ALA A 371 -3.49 -4.32 16.03
C ALA A 371 -3.45 -5.07 14.70
N LEU A 372 -4.60 -5.24 14.05
CA LEU A 372 -4.69 -5.82 12.71
C LEU A 372 -3.95 -4.96 11.68
N ALA A 373 -4.08 -3.63 11.74
CA ALA A 373 -3.33 -2.72 10.86
C ALA A 373 -1.81 -2.92 10.99
N ARG A 374 -1.28 -3.08 12.21
CA ARG A 374 0.15 -3.39 12.42
C ARG A 374 0.55 -4.68 11.73
N GLU A 375 -0.23 -5.75 11.90
CA GLU A 375 0.07 -7.04 11.28
C GLU A 375 -0.09 -7.02 9.76
N ALA A 376 -1.06 -6.29 9.24
CA ALA A 376 -1.26 -6.13 7.80
C ALA A 376 -0.05 -5.45 7.15
N ILE A 377 0.46 -4.37 7.77
CA ILE A 377 1.69 -3.70 7.34
C ILE A 377 2.88 -4.68 7.39
N ARG A 378 3.06 -5.41 8.49
CA ARG A 378 4.18 -6.35 8.67
C ARG A 378 4.16 -7.47 7.64
N ALA A 379 3.01 -8.12 7.44
CA ALA A 379 2.86 -9.19 6.47
C ALA A 379 3.07 -8.70 5.02
N THR A 380 2.68 -7.45 4.73
CA THR A 380 2.94 -6.81 3.44
C THR A 380 4.44 -6.58 3.24
N LEU A 381 5.15 -6.06 4.25
CA LEU A 381 6.61 -5.88 4.18
C LEU A 381 7.37 -7.21 4.05
N GLU A 382 6.94 -8.26 4.74
CA GLU A 382 7.52 -9.60 4.59
C GLU A 382 7.44 -10.10 3.14
N THR A 383 6.39 -9.72 2.41
CA THR A 383 6.20 -10.04 0.99
C THR A 383 7.01 -9.11 0.09
N ALA A 384 7.06 -7.81 0.40
CA ALA A 384 7.63 -6.78 -0.45
C ALA A 384 9.17 -6.75 -0.42
N ARG A 385 9.76 -6.86 0.78
CA ARG A 385 11.20 -6.66 1.01
C ARG A 385 12.14 -7.52 0.15
N PRO A 386 11.85 -8.82 -0.10
CA PRO A 386 12.71 -9.64 -0.95
C PRO A 386 12.88 -9.10 -2.38
N GLY A 387 11.94 -8.30 -2.89
CA GLY A 387 12.01 -7.70 -4.22
C GLY A 387 12.72 -6.35 -4.28
N TRP A 388 13.09 -5.76 -3.14
CA TRP A 388 13.67 -4.41 -3.10
C TRP A 388 15.15 -4.42 -3.44
N LYS A 389 15.60 -3.36 -4.12
CA LYS A 389 17.01 -3.09 -4.42
C LYS A 389 17.48 -1.79 -3.76
N PRO A 390 17.61 -1.76 -2.43
CA PRO A 390 17.83 -0.52 -1.66
C PRO A 390 19.22 0.12 -1.82
N GLY A 391 20.21 -0.57 -2.40
CA GLY A 391 21.55 -0.03 -2.59
C GLY A 391 22.17 0.52 -1.30
N ALA A 392 22.67 1.77 -1.36
CA ALA A 392 23.31 2.45 -0.23
C ALA A 392 22.36 2.73 0.95
N ALA A 393 21.04 2.75 0.73
CA ALA A 393 20.06 2.94 1.80
C ALA A 393 19.99 1.75 2.77
N GLN A 394 20.48 0.57 2.36
CA GLN A 394 20.51 -0.63 3.21
C GLN A 394 21.75 -0.66 4.10
N LEU A 395 21.65 -0.08 5.30
CA LEU A 395 22.75 -0.12 6.28
C LEU A 395 22.92 -1.51 6.92
N TYR A 396 21.82 -2.21 7.21
CA TYR A 396 21.81 -3.51 7.90
C TYR A 396 20.84 -4.47 7.22
N PRO A 397 21.27 -5.67 6.76
CA PRO A 397 20.44 -6.55 5.93
C PRO A 397 19.05 -6.89 6.50
N HIS A 398 18.95 -7.07 7.82
CA HIS A 398 17.70 -7.48 8.47
C HIS A 398 16.76 -6.32 8.83
N LEU A 399 17.23 -5.07 8.74
CA LEU A 399 16.44 -3.89 9.12
C LEU A 399 15.84 -3.19 7.90
N LEU A 400 14.82 -2.37 8.13
CA LEU A 400 14.25 -1.53 7.07
C LEU A 400 15.35 -0.59 6.53
N PRO A 401 15.52 -0.47 5.20
CA PRO A 401 16.40 0.53 4.61
C PRO A 401 16.08 1.94 5.10
N LEU A 402 17.04 2.85 4.97
CA LEU A 402 16.80 4.26 5.24
C LEU A 402 15.76 4.81 4.26
N CYS A 403 14.66 5.31 4.82
CA CYS A 403 13.66 6.08 4.09
C CYS A 403 13.68 7.51 4.62
N ASP A 404 13.81 8.48 3.72
CA ASP A 404 13.77 9.89 4.13
C ASP A 404 12.35 10.30 4.53
N THR A 405 11.40 9.88 3.69
CA THR A 405 9.97 10.09 3.88
C THR A 405 9.24 8.75 3.86
N ILE A 406 8.31 8.57 4.80
CA ILE A 406 7.34 7.49 4.78
C ILE A 406 5.94 8.11 4.68
N VAL A 407 5.26 7.88 3.57
CA VAL A 407 3.87 8.30 3.37
C VAL A 407 2.95 7.19 3.84
N VAL A 408 1.96 7.53 4.65
CA VAL A 408 1.00 6.56 5.18
C VAL A 408 -0.42 7.01 4.87
N SER A 409 -1.22 6.09 4.33
CA SER A 409 -2.63 6.31 3.98
C SER A 409 -3.50 5.16 4.48
N GLY A 410 -4.82 5.35 4.43
CA GLY A 410 -5.80 4.37 4.87
C GLY A 410 -6.65 4.85 6.05
N GLY A 411 -7.90 4.38 6.11
CA GLY A 411 -8.90 4.88 7.07
C GLY A 411 -8.49 4.69 8.53
N VAL A 412 -7.84 3.56 8.86
CA VAL A 412 -7.37 3.27 10.24
C VAL A 412 -6.30 4.26 10.73
N LEU A 413 -5.55 4.87 9.81
CA LEU A 413 -4.51 5.86 10.11
C LEU A 413 -5.06 7.28 10.06
N ALA A 414 -5.85 7.60 9.04
CA ALA A 414 -6.44 8.92 8.83
C ALA A 414 -7.46 9.29 9.92
N HIS A 415 -8.24 8.31 10.40
CA HIS A 415 -9.28 8.48 11.42
C HIS A 415 -8.84 8.02 12.81
N ALA A 416 -7.54 7.83 13.03
CA ALA A 416 -7.03 7.50 14.35
C ALA A 416 -7.41 8.61 15.37
N PRO A 417 -7.97 8.28 16.55
CA PRO A 417 -8.43 9.29 17.51
C PRO A 417 -7.34 10.27 17.96
N HIS A 418 -6.09 9.81 18.01
CA HIS A 418 -4.93 10.64 18.30
C HIS A 418 -3.81 10.40 17.28
N PRO A 419 -3.09 11.46 16.82
CA PRO A 419 -1.97 11.33 15.89
C PRO A 419 -0.89 10.35 16.37
N GLY A 420 -0.62 10.32 17.68
CA GLY A 420 0.32 9.36 18.25
C GLY A 420 -0.07 7.90 18.08
N GLN A 421 -1.37 7.58 18.05
CA GLN A 421 -1.83 6.22 17.75
C GLN A 421 -1.54 5.83 16.29
N ALA A 422 -1.77 6.74 15.34
CA ALA A 422 -1.38 6.53 13.94
C ALA A 422 0.13 6.34 13.80
N ALA A 423 0.93 7.19 14.46
CA ALA A 423 2.38 7.06 14.46
C ALA A 423 2.81 5.70 15.05
N LEU A 424 2.21 5.27 16.16
CA LEU A 424 2.54 3.99 16.81
C LEU A 424 2.22 2.78 15.91
N ILE A 425 1.10 2.78 15.18
CA ILE A 425 0.79 1.72 14.19
C ILE A 425 1.90 1.62 13.15
N VAL A 426 2.35 2.76 12.63
CA VAL A 426 3.40 2.84 11.60
C VAL A 426 4.75 2.40 12.14
N LEU A 427 5.13 2.86 13.34
CA LEU A 427 6.39 2.48 13.98
C LEU A 427 6.46 0.98 14.30
N ASP A 428 5.36 0.40 14.75
CA ASP A 428 5.25 -1.01 15.10
C ASP A 428 5.21 -1.91 13.85
N GLY A 429 4.52 -1.44 12.81
CA GLY A 429 4.36 -2.12 11.54
C GLY A 429 5.63 -2.12 10.70
N LEU A 430 6.24 -0.95 10.51
CA LEU A 430 7.38 -0.75 9.62
C LEU A 430 8.72 -0.91 10.32
N GLN A 431 8.81 -0.51 11.58
CA GLN A 431 10.06 -0.46 12.34
C GLN A 431 11.17 0.31 11.59
N PRO A 432 10.94 1.60 11.26
CA PRO A 432 11.89 2.42 10.50
C PRO A 432 13.23 2.56 11.23
N THR A 433 14.27 2.99 10.51
CA THR A 433 15.62 3.18 11.04
C THR A 433 16.16 4.56 10.67
N GLY A 434 17.04 5.11 11.53
CA GLY A 434 17.65 6.42 11.29
C GLY A 434 16.68 7.58 11.56
N VAL A 435 16.83 8.67 10.80
CA VAL A 435 15.95 9.84 10.90
C VAL A 435 15.03 9.91 9.67
N THR A 436 13.73 9.86 9.92
CA THR A 436 12.68 9.73 8.89
C THR A 436 11.50 10.64 9.21
N THR A 437 10.88 11.21 8.18
CA THR A 437 9.62 11.96 8.30
C THR A 437 8.44 11.06 7.98
N LEU A 438 7.47 10.97 8.89
CA LEU A 438 6.19 10.32 8.64
C LEU A 438 5.20 11.35 8.10
N VAL A 439 4.61 11.09 6.95
CA VAL A 439 3.62 11.95 6.30
C VAL A 439 2.29 11.21 6.23
N LEU A 440 1.24 11.79 6.82
CA LEU A 440 -0.10 11.23 6.83
C LEU A 440 -0.93 11.80 5.69
N ASP A 441 -1.44 10.91 4.85
CA ASP A 441 -2.51 11.20 3.91
C ASP A 441 -3.87 11.16 4.64
N LYS A 442 -4.26 12.31 5.19
CA LYS A 442 -5.47 12.44 6.01
C LYS A 442 -6.76 12.30 5.19
N HIS A 443 -6.71 12.60 3.90
CA HIS A 443 -7.91 12.73 3.06
C HIS A 443 -7.99 11.69 1.94
N GLY A 444 -7.04 10.75 1.86
CA GLY A 444 -6.98 9.77 0.77
C GLY A 444 -6.53 10.38 -0.56
N LEU A 445 -5.73 11.46 -0.51
CA LEU A 445 -5.22 12.18 -1.67
C LEU A 445 -4.14 11.42 -2.42
N ALA A 446 -3.43 10.51 -1.76
CA ALA A 446 -2.24 9.89 -2.33
C ALA A 446 -2.49 9.19 -3.68
N PRO A 447 -3.43 8.24 -3.80
CA PRO A 447 -3.76 7.67 -5.10
C PRO A 447 -4.40 8.69 -6.05
N LEU A 448 -5.18 9.64 -5.55
CA LEU A 448 -5.86 10.64 -6.37
C LEU A 448 -4.89 11.56 -7.11
N LEU A 449 -3.84 12.04 -6.44
CA LEU A 449 -2.82 12.87 -7.08
C LEU A 449 -1.99 12.08 -8.10
N GLY A 450 -1.71 10.81 -7.82
CA GLY A 450 -1.07 9.92 -8.79
C GLY A 450 -1.90 9.66 -10.06
N SER A 451 -3.23 9.75 -9.95
CA SER A 451 -4.16 9.72 -11.09
C SER A 451 -4.25 11.09 -11.78
N ALA A 452 -4.37 12.17 -11.01
CA ALA A 452 -4.42 13.55 -11.51
C ALA A 452 -3.20 13.90 -12.37
N ALA A 453 -2.03 13.35 -12.04
CA ALA A 453 -0.80 13.54 -12.82
C ALA A 453 -0.93 13.08 -14.28
N ALA A 454 -1.81 12.12 -14.59
CA ALA A 454 -2.07 11.68 -15.97
C ALA A 454 -2.86 12.71 -16.80
N ILE A 455 -3.66 13.56 -16.14
CA ILE A 455 -4.45 14.62 -16.78
C ILE A 455 -3.67 15.93 -16.78
N LYS A 456 -3.19 16.34 -15.60
CA LYS A 456 -2.51 17.61 -15.38
C LYS A 456 -1.38 17.42 -14.35
N PRO A 457 -0.15 17.10 -14.78
CA PRO A 457 0.99 16.92 -13.89
C PRO A 457 1.17 18.06 -12.88
N LEU A 458 1.07 19.31 -13.33
CA LEU A 458 1.24 20.49 -12.47
C LEU A 458 0.23 20.53 -11.32
N ALA A 459 -1.01 20.08 -11.53
CA ALA A 459 -2.03 20.04 -10.47
C ALA A 459 -1.65 19.06 -9.37
N ALA A 460 -1.07 17.91 -9.72
CA ALA A 460 -0.61 16.93 -8.73
C ALA A 460 0.55 17.48 -7.88
N VAL A 461 1.47 18.23 -8.50
CA VAL A 461 2.60 18.86 -7.82
C VAL A 461 2.14 19.96 -6.86
N GLU A 462 1.37 20.92 -7.36
CA GLU A 462 0.97 22.08 -6.55
C GLU A 462 -0.03 21.71 -5.46
N ALA A 463 -0.90 20.73 -5.71
CA ALA A 463 -1.82 20.23 -4.70
C ALA A 463 -1.09 19.53 -3.54
N LEU A 464 0.07 18.90 -3.78
CA LEU A 464 0.89 18.28 -2.74
C LEU A 464 1.31 19.31 -1.67
N ASP A 465 1.73 20.49 -2.11
CA ASP A 465 2.20 21.58 -1.24
C ASP A 465 1.05 22.36 -0.59
N SER A 466 -0.18 22.19 -1.09
CA SER A 466 -1.36 22.96 -0.67
C SER A 466 -2.02 22.50 0.65
N GLY A 467 -1.36 21.61 1.40
CA GLY A 467 -1.80 21.18 2.75
C GLY A 467 -2.67 19.91 2.77
N GLY A 468 -2.71 19.16 1.67
CA GLY A 468 -3.41 17.87 1.61
C GLY A 468 -2.74 16.76 2.41
N PHE A 469 -1.41 16.78 2.49
CA PHE A 469 -0.62 15.91 3.34
C PHE A 469 -0.24 16.61 4.62
N VAL A 470 -0.24 15.85 5.72
CA VAL A 470 0.11 16.39 7.02
C VAL A 470 1.37 15.71 7.53
N ASN A 471 2.35 16.48 7.98
CA ASN A 471 3.49 15.93 8.71
C ASN A 471 2.96 15.29 10.01
N LEU A 472 3.05 13.97 10.11
CA LEU A 472 2.59 13.22 11.27
C LEU A 472 3.64 13.32 12.37
N ALA A 473 4.89 13.00 12.07
CA ALA A 473 5.99 13.07 13.02
C ALA A 473 7.33 13.06 12.30
N THR A 474 8.33 13.73 12.88
CA THR A 474 9.72 13.35 12.61
C THR A 474 10.10 12.24 13.59
N VAL A 475 10.74 11.18 13.12
CA VAL A 475 11.12 10.02 13.93
C VAL A 475 12.63 9.85 13.91
N VAL A 476 13.23 9.72 15.09
CA VAL A 476 14.63 9.31 15.28
C VAL A 476 14.64 7.90 15.86
N THR A 477 15.09 6.93 15.08
CA THR A 477 15.26 5.53 15.51
C THR A 477 16.74 5.15 15.52
N PRO A 478 17.41 5.24 16.69
CA PRO A 478 18.75 4.71 16.84
C PRO A 478 18.74 3.18 16.79
N VAL A 479 19.64 2.61 15.99
CA VAL A 479 19.83 1.16 15.84
C VAL A 479 21.28 0.80 16.17
N GLY A 480 21.53 -0.31 16.85
CA GLY A 480 22.91 -0.65 17.21
C GLY A 480 23.05 -1.53 18.44
N GLY A 481 24.24 -1.44 19.06
CA GLY A 481 24.86 -2.45 19.93
C GLY A 481 24.03 -2.99 21.10
N GLN A 482 24.57 -4.03 21.74
CA GLN A 482 23.97 -4.66 22.92
C GLN A 482 23.89 -3.64 24.07
N ALA A 483 22.68 -3.16 24.37
CA ALA A 483 22.37 -2.30 25.51
C ALA A 483 21.29 -2.97 26.39
N ARG A 484 21.32 -2.68 27.69
CA ARG A 484 20.25 -3.09 28.61
C ARG A 484 19.19 -1.99 28.63
N ARG A 485 17.94 -2.37 28.88
CA ARG A 485 16.86 -1.38 29.03
C ARG A 485 17.26 -0.35 30.11
N GLY A 486 17.10 0.94 29.82
CA GLY A 486 17.49 2.05 30.70
C GLY A 486 18.90 2.61 30.47
N ASP A 487 19.75 1.93 29.69
CA ASP A 487 21.07 2.46 29.31
C ASP A 487 20.93 3.69 28.42
N THR A 488 21.63 4.80 28.72
CA THR A 488 21.70 5.95 27.79
C THR A 488 22.40 5.53 26.48
N ILE A 489 21.74 5.79 25.35
CA ILE A 489 22.21 5.42 24.00
C ILE A 489 22.35 6.62 23.05
N LEU A 490 21.71 7.74 23.34
CA LEU A 490 21.74 8.93 22.50
C LEU A 490 21.61 10.16 23.39
N LYS A 491 22.44 11.18 23.12
CA LYS A 491 22.22 12.53 23.63
C LYS A 491 21.71 13.38 22.48
N LEU A 492 20.60 14.06 22.71
CA LEU A 492 19.95 14.94 21.74
C LEU A 492 19.97 16.37 22.29
N HIS A 493 20.39 17.32 21.46
CA HIS A 493 20.20 18.74 21.71
C HIS A 493 19.30 19.31 20.61
N MET A 494 18.20 19.93 20.99
CA MET A 494 17.27 20.55 20.04
C MET A 494 17.28 22.06 20.23
N THR A 495 17.40 22.79 19.13
CA THR A 495 17.34 24.24 19.07
C THR A 495 16.21 24.65 18.14
N TYR A 496 15.21 25.38 18.64
CA TYR A 496 14.10 25.91 17.85
C TYR A 496 14.52 27.20 17.13
N ASP A 497 13.74 27.60 16.12
CA ASP A 497 13.98 28.83 15.35
C ASP A 497 13.91 30.10 16.22
N ASP A 498 13.17 30.08 17.33
CA ASP A 498 13.10 31.20 18.29
C ASP A 498 14.34 31.28 19.21
N GLY A 499 15.31 30.38 19.04
CA GLY A 499 16.53 30.29 19.82
C GLY A 499 16.38 29.54 21.14
N SER A 500 15.18 29.13 21.53
CA SER A 500 14.99 28.25 22.69
C SER A 500 15.62 26.88 22.40
N ALA A 501 16.18 26.25 23.43
CA ALA A 501 16.87 24.97 23.28
C ALA A 501 16.79 24.12 24.55
N PHE A 502 16.83 22.81 24.38
CA PHE A 502 16.96 21.87 25.48
C PHE A 502 17.73 20.62 25.07
N SER A 503 18.17 19.86 26.07
CA SER A 503 18.91 18.60 25.85
C SER A 503 18.21 17.46 26.55
N VAL A 504 18.19 16.29 25.91
CA VAL A 504 17.60 15.06 26.43
C VAL A 504 18.60 13.92 26.33
N GLU A 505 18.65 13.10 27.38
CA GLU A 505 19.34 11.82 27.35
C GLU A 505 18.34 10.70 27.09
N VAL A 506 18.49 10.05 25.94
CA VAL A 506 17.59 8.99 25.48
C VAL A 506 18.10 7.65 25.95
N ARG A 507 17.22 6.86 26.58
CA ARG A 507 17.54 5.53 27.10
C ARG A 507 17.03 4.42 26.21
N TYR A 508 17.76 3.31 26.19
CA TYR A 508 17.37 2.13 25.42
C TYR A 508 16.09 1.52 25.98
N GLY A 509 15.14 1.23 25.10
CA GLY A 509 13.84 0.65 25.42
C GLY A 509 12.71 1.67 25.57
N ASP A 510 13.01 2.96 25.48
CA ASP A 510 12.04 4.05 25.67
C ASP A 510 11.46 4.50 24.33
N LEU A 511 10.26 5.08 24.41
CA LEU A 511 9.58 5.77 23.32
C LEU A 511 9.24 7.15 23.85
N GLU A 512 9.86 8.19 23.30
CA GLU A 512 9.71 9.55 23.83
C GLU A 512 9.14 10.47 22.76
N VAL A 513 8.21 11.33 23.14
CA VAL A 513 7.67 12.38 22.28
C VAL A 513 8.11 13.74 22.79
N LEU A 514 8.86 14.44 21.94
CA LEU A 514 9.31 15.80 22.20
C LEU A 514 8.40 16.80 21.46
N PRO A 515 8.08 17.94 22.08
CA PRO A 515 7.19 18.92 21.49
C PRO A 515 7.84 19.58 20.26
N LEU A 516 7.25 19.39 19.10
CA LEU A 516 7.62 20.09 17.86
C LEU A 516 6.36 20.19 16.99
N LEU A 517 5.60 21.26 17.18
CA LEU A 517 4.25 21.42 16.64
C LEU A 517 4.27 21.71 15.13
N PRO A 518 3.17 21.44 14.40
CA PRO A 518 3.06 21.81 13.00
C PRO A 518 3.41 23.27 12.75
N GLY A 519 4.21 23.53 11.71
CA GLY A 519 4.72 24.87 11.38
C GLY A 519 5.96 25.30 12.14
N GLN A 520 6.37 24.59 13.20
CA GLN A 520 7.64 24.81 13.88
C GLN A 520 8.78 24.06 13.17
N ARG A 521 9.98 24.63 13.22
CA ARG A 521 11.23 24.00 12.80
C ARG A 521 12.22 23.97 13.95
N ALA A 522 13.11 23.00 13.90
CA ALA A 522 14.20 22.89 14.85
C ALA A 522 15.44 22.25 14.21
N THR A 523 16.61 22.58 14.75
CA THR A 523 17.85 21.87 14.48
C THR A 523 18.10 20.83 15.56
N LEU A 524 18.21 19.56 15.17
CA LEU A 524 18.61 18.46 16.05
C LEU A 524 20.11 18.24 15.93
N GLU A 525 20.81 18.25 17.06
CA GLU A 525 22.15 17.72 17.18
C GLU A 525 22.11 16.36 17.88
N LEU A 526 22.40 15.30 17.12
CA LEU A 526 22.36 13.91 17.58
C LEU A 526 23.75 13.42 17.92
N ARG A 527 23.96 12.91 19.13
CA ARG A 527 25.23 12.33 19.61
C ARG A 527 25.01 10.90 20.11
N PRO A 528 25.07 9.89 19.23
CA PRO A 528 24.86 8.50 19.62
C PRO A 528 26.02 7.98 20.48
N LEU A 529 25.71 7.16 21.48
CA LEU A 529 26.65 6.52 22.40
C LEU A 529 26.74 5.01 22.12
N ARG A 530 27.69 4.31 22.74
CA ARG A 530 27.74 2.83 22.82
C ARG A 530 27.61 2.09 21.47
N ARG A 531 28.12 2.66 20.37
CA ARG A 531 28.02 2.11 19.00
C ARG A 531 26.58 2.02 18.47
N PHE A 532 25.72 2.97 18.83
CA PHE A 532 24.45 3.19 18.14
C PHE A 532 24.65 4.02 16.88
N ASP A 533 23.83 3.74 15.87
CA ASP A 533 23.74 4.45 14.61
C ASP A 533 22.37 5.13 14.51
N VAL A 534 22.36 6.38 14.04
CA VAL A 534 21.15 7.18 13.81
C VAL A 534 20.92 7.43 12.31
N GLY A 535 21.58 6.66 11.43
CA GLY A 535 21.46 6.78 9.98
C GLY A 535 22.20 7.98 9.39
N LEU A 536 23.18 8.53 10.12
CA LEU A 536 24.00 9.69 9.70
C LEU A 536 25.46 9.30 9.38
N GLY A 537 25.66 8.03 9.03
CA GLY A 537 26.93 7.50 8.55
C GLY A 537 27.25 6.13 9.14
N ARG A 538 28.01 6.11 10.23
CA ARG A 538 28.45 4.87 10.90
C ARG A 538 28.13 4.90 12.38
N PRO A 539 28.08 3.74 13.07
CA PRO A 539 27.88 3.68 14.51
C PRO A 539 28.79 4.65 15.30
N GLY A 540 28.20 5.39 16.23
CA GLY A 540 28.88 6.41 17.04
C GLY A 540 29.09 7.75 16.35
N LYS A 541 28.75 7.89 15.06
CA LYS A 541 28.81 9.17 14.35
C LYS A 541 27.49 9.92 14.53
N GLY A 542 27.60 11.08 15.17
CA GLY A 542 26.51 12.05 15.28
C GLY A 542 26.45 13.03 14.11
N GLY A 543 25.47 13.92 14.14
CA GLY A 543 25.32 14.98 13.15
C GLY A 543 24.21 15.97 13.52
N LYS A 544 24.18 17.08 12.78
CA LYS A 544 23.09 18.04 12.84
C LYS A 544 22.10 17.78 11.72
N ARG A 545 20.80 17.96 12.00
CA ARG A 545 19.74 17.82 11.01
C ARG A 545 18.59 18.78 11.32
N GLU A 546 18.15 19.51 10.31
CA GLU A 546 16.92 20.30 10.40
C GLU A 546 15.71 19.36 10.29
N VAL A 547 14.71 19.63 11.12
CA VAL A 547 13.48 18.85 11.18
C VAL A 547 12.27 19.76 11.27
N ASN A 548 11.15 19.29 10.73
CA ASN A 548 9.88 19.99 10.78
C ASN A 548 8.97 19.32 11.81
N GLY A 549 8.17 20.15 12.48
CA GLY A 549 7.15 19.68 13.40
C GLY A 549 5.97 19.02 12.72
N GLY A 550 5.32 18.13 13.47
CA GLY A 550 4.21 17.32 13.00
C GLY A 550 3.15 17.16 14.07
N LEU A 551 2.00 16.57 13.71
CA LEU A 551 0.86 16.40 14.61
C LEU A 551 1.18 15.61 15.89
N ALA A 552 2.12 14.66 15.81
CA ALA A 552 2.62 13.86 16.94
C ALA A 552 4.01 14.31 17.41
N GLY A 553 4.52 15.45 16.92
CA GLY A 553 5.80 16.01 17.35
C GLY A 553 7.04 15.30 16.80
N LEU A 554 8.13 15.34 17.58
CA LEU A 554 9.37 14.60 17.32
C LEU A 554 9.36 13.33 18.18
N ILE A 555 9.36 12.17 17.55
CA ILE A 555 9.35 10.88 18.23
C ILE A 555 10.77 10.30 18.25
N ILE A 556 11.24 9.91 19.42
CA ILE A 556 12.47 9.13 19.58
C ILE A 556 12.08 7.70 19.91
N ASP A 557 12.24 6.80 18.95
CA ASP A 557 11.94 5.38 19.12
C ASP A 557 13.22 4.61 19.46
N ALA A 558 13.55 4.56 20.75
CA ALA A 558 14.69 3.83 21.28
C ALA A 558 14.35 2.39 21.70
N ARG A 559 13.17 1.86 21.32
CA ARG A 559 12.68 0.54 21.72
C ARG A 559 13.53 -0.62 21.18
N GLY A 560 14.41 -0.34 20.23
CA GLY A 560 15.28 -1.29 19.57
C GLY A 560 14.67 -1.87 18.30
N ARG A 561 15.53 -2.45 17.47
CA ARG A 561 15.18 -3.05 16.18
C ARG A 561 15.92 -4.40 16.04
N PRO A 562 15.21 -5.53 15.81
CA PRO A 562 13.75 -5.65 15.81
C PRO A 562 13.16 -5.44 17.21
N LEU A 563 11.89 -5.04 17.27
CA LEU A 563 11.10 -4.95 18.50
C LEU A 563 11.05 -6.32 19.19
N ARG A 564 11.25 -6.32 20.51
CA ARG A 564 11.25 -7.54 21.33
C ARG A 564 10.14 -7.47 22.35
N PHE A 565 9.23 -8.45 22.29
CA PHE A 565 8.17 -8.59 23.26
C PHE A 565 8.61 -9.41 24.48
N PRO A 566 8.18 -9.04 25.69
CA PRO A 566 8.24 -9.91 26.85
C PRO A 566 7.50 -11.23 26.57
N ARG A 567 8.07 -12.35 27.02
CA ARG A 567 7.40 -13.67 26.93
C ARG A 567 6.21 -13.79 27.87
N ASN A 568 6.23 -13.08 28.99
CA ASN A 568 5.12 -13.06 29.93
C ASN A 568 4.01 -12.12 29.39
N PRO A 569 2.76 -12.61 29.25
CA PRO A 569 1.66 -11.83 28.66
C PRO A 569 1.32 -10.54 29.41
N GLU A 570 1.31 -10.55 30.74
CA GLU A 570 0.98 -9.38 31.56
C GLU A 570 2.03 -8.28 31.40
N ARG A 571 3.32 -8.65 31.39
CA ARG A 571 4.42 -7.70 31.14
C ARG A 571 4.37 -7.13 29.73
N ARG A 572 3.97 -7.94 28.75
CA ARG A 572 3.76 -7.49 27.37
C ARG A 572 2.61 -6.48 27.29
N GLN A 573 1.48 -6.77 27.91
CA GLN A 573 0.32 -5.88 27.96
C GLN A 573 0.66 -4.54 28.64
N ALA A 574 1.32 -4.59 29.80
CA ALA A 574 1.78 -3.38 30.49
C ALA A 574 2.73 -2.55 29.63
N GLN A 575 3.63 -3.20 28.89
CA GLN A 575 4.54 -2.51 27.96
C GLN A 575 3.80 -1.89 26.77
N THR A 576 2.87 -2.61 26.17
CA THR A 576 2.02 -2.09 25.08
C THR A 576 1.21 -0.89 25.55
N GLN A 577 0.62 -0.97 26.74
CA GLN A 577 -0.13 0.14 27.33
C GLN A 577 0.76 1.35 27.60
N GLN A 578 1.99 1.12 28.09
CA GLN A 578 2.98 2.18 28.28
C GLN A 578 3.30 2.89 26.95
N TRP A 579 3.58 2.14 25.88
CA TRP A 579 3.87 2.75 24.57
C TRP A 579 2.70 3.58 24.03
N ARG A 580 1.46 3.19 24.32
CA ARG A 580 0.27 3.99 23.96
C ARG A 580 0.25 5.31 24.73
N TRP A 581 0.51 5.30 26.03
CA TRP A 581 0.60 6.52 26.83
C TRP A 581 1.75 7.43 26.41
N ASP A 582 2.90 6.84 26.08
CA ASP A 582 4.11 7.57 25.68
C ASP A 582 3.88 8.43 24.41
N VAL A 583 2.99 7.98 23.52
CA VAL A 583 2.59 8.73 22.31
C VAL A 583 1.31 9.56 22.49
N GLY A 584 0.81 9.70 23.71
CA GLY A 584 -0.39 10.51 24.03
C GLY A 584 -1.73 9.82 23.73
N GLY A 585 -1.81 8.50 23.84
CA GLY A 585 -3.02 7.69 23.57
C GLY A 585 -3.61 6.93 24.75
#